data_AF-A0A2U1JGY2-F1
#
_entry.id   AF-A0A2U1JGY2-F1
#
_cell.length_a   1.000
_cell.length_b   1.000
_cell.length_c   1.000
_cell.angle_alpha   90.00
_cell.angle_beta   90.00
_cell.angle_gamma   90.00
#
_symmetry.space_group_name_H-M   'P 1'
#
loop_
_entity.id
_entity.type
_entity.pdbx_description
1 polymer ?
#
loop_
_entity_poly.entity_id
_entity_poly.type
_entity_poly.pdbx_seq_one_letter_code
_entity_poly.pdbx_strand_id
1 'polypeptide(L)'
;RSIFVNGEKVSDVITHPAFQGIVKTIAGLYDLAADERNNMTYETEDGTIANKIYMIPKSREDLRERREAISKWSQATYGMVGRSPDHVAGFLAGFASMPEVFARGGERFGE
;
A
#
# COMPACT_ATOMS: atom_id res chain seq x y z
N ARG A 1 9.77 14.59 10.59
CA ARG A 1 10.64 14.13 9.48
C ARG A 1 11.47 15.31 8.96
N SER A 2 12.66 15.07 8.42
CA SER A 2 13.45 16.10 7.71
C SER A 2 13.73 15.59 6.30
N ILE A 3 13.32 16.36 5.29
CA ILE A 3 13.51 16.01 3.87
C ILE A 3 14.46 17.05 3.27
N PHE A 4 15.42 16.58 2.50
CA PHE A 4 16.38 17.43 1.81
C PHE A 4 16.37 17.14 0.32
N VAL A 5 16.37 18.18 -0.51
CA VAL A 5 16.49 18.09 -1.96
C VAL A 5 17.63 19.01 -2.38
N ASN A 6 18.64 18.46 -3.06
CA ASN A 6 19.83 19.20 -3.50
C ASN A 6 20.53 19.97 -2.36
N GLY A 7 20.52 19.40 -1.15
CA GLY A 7 21.12 20.01 0.04
C GLY A 7 20.21 21.00 0.79
N GLU A 8 19.08 21.39 0.23
CA GLU A 8 18.13 22.30 0.87
C GLU A 8 17.06 21.55 1.65
N LYS A 9 16.76 22.04 2.85
CA LYS A 9 15.69 21.47 3.68
C LYS A 9 14.34 21.88 3.12
N VAL A 10 13.51 20.88 2.81
CA VAL A 10 12.14 21.07 2.36
C VAL A 10 11.26 21.39 3.56
N SER A 11 10.62 22.56 3.53
CA SER A 11 9.70 23.02 4.57
C SER A 11 8.32 22.35 4.48
N ASP A 12 7.79 22.18 3.27
CA ASP A 12 6.53 21.52 3.00
C ASP A 12 6.63 20.61 1.78
N VAL A 13 6.46 19.29 1.96
CA VAL A 13 6.54 18.32 0.87
C VAL A 13 5.34 18.40 -0.08
N ILE A 14 4.17 18.86 0.42
CA ILE A 14 2.92 18.79 -0.32
C ILE A 14 2.95 19.78 -1.49
N THR A 15 3.50 20.96 -1.23
CA THR A 15 3.56 22.07 -2.19
C THR A 15 4.90 22.18 -2.92
N HIS A 16 5.97 21.52 -2.43
CA HIS A 16 7.30 21.64 -3.04
C HIS A 16 7.33 21.14 -4.49
N PRO A 17 7.93 21.88 -5.44
CA PRO A 17 7.92 21.53 -6.87
C PRO A 17 8.41 20.13 -7.21
N ALA A 18 9.43 19.62 -6.50
CA ALA A 18 9.96 18.28 -6.70
C ALA A 18 8.98 17.14 -6.34
N PHE A 19 7.95 17.40 -5.52
CA PHE A 19 7.08 16.37 -4.96
C PHE A 19 5.60 16.57 -5.25
N GLN A 20 5.13 17.79 -5.50
CA GLN A 20 3.71 18.09 -5.67
C GLN A 20 3.00 17.21 -6.71
N GLY A 21 3.72 16.79 -7.76
CA GLY A 21 3.19 15.89 -8.78
C GLY A 21 2.89 14.51 -8.20
N ILE A 22 3.89 13.84 -7.63
CA ILE A 22 3.71 12.51 -7.05
C ILE A 22 2.77 12.53 -5.84
N VAL A 23 2.76 13.60 -5.04
CA VAL A 23 1.82 13.75 -3.92
C VAL A 23 0.36 13.72 -4.43
N LYS A 24 0.05 14.48 -5.50
CA LYS A 24 -1.28 14.46 -6.12
C LYS A 24 -1.61 13.10 -6.71
N THR A 25 -0.66 12.45 -7.39
CA THR A 25 -0.85 11.10 -7.94
C THR A 25 -1.19 10.09 -6.83
N ILE A 26 -0.42 10.07 -5.74
CA ILE A 26 -0.65 9.13 -4.63
C ILE A 26 -1.97 9.43 -3.91
N ALA A 27 -2.31 10.71 -3.69
CA ALA A 27 -3.62 11.08 -3.15
C ALA A 27 -4.76 10.54 -4.03
N GLY A 28 -4.66 10.70 -5.35
CA GLY A 28 -5.64 10.15 -6.30
C GLY A 28 -5.76 8.63 -6.27
N LEU A 29 -4.71 7.88 -5.92
CA LEU A 29 -4.80 6.43 -5.72
C LEU A 29 -5.62 6.06 -4.47
N TYR A 30 -5.52 6.85 -3.40
CA TYR A 30 -6.35 6.68 -2.22
C TYR A 30 -7.80 7.04 -2.50
N ASP A 31 -8.06 8.13 -3.22
CA ASP A 31 -9.42 8.49 -3.67
C ASP A 31 -10.02 7.40 -4.54
N LEU A 32 -9.25 6.86 -5.50
CA LEU A 32 -9.66 5.71 -6.32
C LEU A 32 -10.00 4.50 -5.45
N ALA A 33 -9.22 4.22 -4.41
CA ALA A 33 -9.48 3.10 -3.51
C ALA A 33 -10.69 3.30 -2.59
N ALA A 34 -11.01 4.55 -2.23
CA ALA A 34 -12.16 4.88 -1.40
C ALA A 34 -13.50 4.80 -2.14
N ASP A 35 -13.48 4.93 -3.48
CA ASP A 35 -14.66 4.78 -4.31
C ASP A 35 -15.09 3.31 -4.43
N GLU A 36 -16.25 2.98 -3.86
CA GLU A 36 -16.83 1.63 -3.81
C GLU A 36 -16.95 0.98 -5.19
N ARG A 37 -17.15 1.78 -6.25
CA ARG A 37 -17.23 1.29 -7.64
C ARG A 37 -15.94 0.60 -8.09
N ASN A 38 -14.81 0.93 -7.46
CA ASN A 38 -13.52 0.35 -7.76
C ASN A 38 -13.26 -0.95 -6.99
N ASN A 39 -14.11 -1.39 -6.05
CA ASN A 39 -13.96 -2.67 -5.34
C ASN A 39 -12.54 -2.89 -4.80
N MET A 40 -11.99 -1.87 -4.14
CA MET A 40 -10.60 -1.84 -3.64
C MET A 40 -10.51 -2.18 -2.15
N THR A 41 -11.62 -2.50 -1.50
CA THR A 41 -11.69 -2.80 -0.06
C THR A 41 -12.27 -4.19 0.20
N TYR A 42 -11.98 -4.74 1.37
CA TYR A 42 -12.53 -6.01 1.86
C TYR A 42 -12.79 -5.90 3.37
N GLU A 43 -13.67 -6.75 3.88
CA GLU A 43 -13.90 -6.90 5.33
C GLU A 43 -12.81 -7.80 5.93
N THR A 44 -12.15 -7.31 6.99
CA THR A 44 -11.12 -8.04 7.71
C THR A 44 -11.75 -9.06 8.67
N GLU A 45 -10.93 -9.98 9.19
CA GLU A 45 -11.36 -10.98 10.18
C GLU A 45 -11.96 -10.33 11.46
N ASP A 46 -11.50 -9.12 11.79
CA ASP A 46 -11.99 -8.33 12.94
C ASP A 46 -13.23 -7.45 12.61
N GLY A 47 -13.84 -7.60 11.43
CA GLY A 47 -15.02 -6.85 11.01
C GLY A 47 -14.77 -5.40 10.61
N THR A 48 -13.51 -5.03 10.33
CA THR A 48 -13.15 -3.69 9.83
C THR A 48 -13.04 -3.69 8.31
N ILE A 49 -13.03 -2.50 7.68
CA ILE A 49 -12.81 -2.38 6.24
C ILE A 49 -11.37 -1.98 5.96
N ALA A 50 -10.67 -2.78 5.16
CA ALA A 50 -9.29 -2.51 4.76
C ALA A 50 -9.14 -2.50 3.24
N ASN A 51 -8.09 -1.84 2.74
CA ASN A 51 -7.75 -1.88 1.31
C ASN A 51 -7.16 -3.24 0.94
N LYS A 52 -7.63 -3.83 -0.18
CA LYS A 52 -7.22 -5.14 -0.70
C LYS A 52 -5.71 -5.29 -0.92
N ILE A 53 -4.95 -4.20 -1.06
CA ILE A 53 -3.48 -4.29 -1.14
C ILE A 53 -2.85 -4.92 0.12
N TYR A 54 -3.50 -4.77 1.28
CA TYR A 54 -3.08 -5.34 2.58
C TYR A 54 -3.64 -6.76 2.82
N MET A 55 -4.51 -7.25 1.94
CA MET A 55 -5.09 -8.59 2.06
C MET A 55 -3.98 -9.65 2.10
N ILE A 56 -4.08 -10.55 3.08
CA ILE A 56 -3.25 -11.75 3.18
C ILE A 56 -3.97 -12.88 2.44
N PRO A 57 -3.58 -13.23 1.20
CA PRO A 57 -4.30 -14.22 0.43
C PRO A 57 -4.13 -15.62 1.05
N LYS A 58 -5.25 -16.32 1.26
CA LYS A 58 -5.33 -17.72 1.72
C LYS A 58 -5.82 -18.66 0.61
N SER A 59 -6.34 -18.11 -0.48
CA SER A 59 -6.86 -18.86 -1.62
C SER A 59 -6.41 -18.31 -2.98
N ARG A 60 -6.62 -19.09 -4.04
CA ARG A 60 -6.41 -18.64 -5.43
C ARG A 60 -7.35 -17.49 -5.80
N GLU A 61 -8.52 -17.45 -5.19
CA GLU A 61 -9.50 -16.39 -5.41
C GLU A 61 -9.03 -15.07 -4.79
N ASP A 62 -8.50 -15.12 -3.56
CA ASP A 62 -7.92 -13.95 -2.89
C ASP A 62 -6.75 -13.38 -3.69
N LEU A 63 -5.91 -14.25 -4.26
CA LEU A 63 -4.83 -13.83 -5.16
C LEU A 63 -5.37 -13.11 -6.40
N ARG A 64 -6.50 -13.58 -6.97
CA ARG A 64 -7.15 -12.95 -8.12
C ARG A 64 -7.68 -11.57 -7.74
N GLU A 65 -8.41 -11.46 -6.64
CA GLU A 65 -8.95 -10.19 -6.14
C GLU A 65 -7.85 -9.18 -5.83
N ARG A 66 -6.81 -9.61 -5.12
CA ARG A 66 -5.68 -8.77 -4.77
C ARG A 66 -4.93 -8.29 -6.02
N ARG A 67 -4.74 -9.16 -7.01
CA ARG A 67 -4.13 -8.80 -8.31
C ARG A 67 -4.97 -7.77 -9.04
N GLU A 68 -6.29 -7.92 -9.07
CA GLU A 68 -7.19 -6.95 -9.71
C GLU A 68 -7.08 -5.57 -9.06
N ALA A 69 -7.04 -5.50 -7.73
CA ALA A 69 -6.85 -4.24 -7.01
C ALA A 69 -5.50 -3.56 -7.35
N ILE A 70 -4.39 -4.31 -7.28
CA ILE A 70 -3.05 -3.79 -7.60
C ILE A 70 -2.98 -3.35 -9.07
N SER A 71 -3.62 -4.10 -9.97
CA SER A 71 -3.66 -3.77 -11.40
C SER A 71 -4.36 -2.43 -11.65
N LYS A 72 -5.41 -2.09 -10.91
CA LYS A 72 -6.10 -0.78 -11.03
C LYS A 72 -5.17 0.37 -10.69
N TRP A 73 -4.37 0.25 -9.62
CA TRP A 73 -3.38 1.27 -9.27
C TRP A 73 -2.24 1.38 -10.28
N SER A 74 -1.76 0.25 -10.79
CA SER A 74 -0.78 0.24 -11.87
C SER A 74 -1.32 0.95 -13.12
N GLN A 75 -2.55 0.65 -13.52
CA GLN A 75 -3.21 1.30 -14.66
C GLN A 75 -3.44 2.79 -14.45
N ALA A 76 -3.88 3.20 -13.26
CA ALA A 76 -4.10 4.62 -12.92
C ALA A 76 -2.82 5.46 -12.98
N THR A 77 -1.65 4.83 -12.86
CA THR A 77 -0.35 5.49 -12.95
C THR A 77 0.40 5.17 -14.24
N TYR A 78 -0.22 4.45 -15.18
CA TYR A 78 0.42 3.91 -16.38
C TYR A 78 1.71 3.12 -16.09
N GLY A 79 1.80 2.49 -14.91
CA GLY A 79 2.99 1.77 -14.46
C GLY A 79 4.19 2.64 -14.11
N MET A 80 4.05 3.97 -14.11
CA MET A 80 5.17 4.90 -13.87
C MET A 80 5.52 5.05 -12.39
N VAL A 81 4.60 4.69 -11.48
CA VAL A 81 4.85 4.71 -10.04
C VAL A 81 5.30 3.33 -9.58
N GLY A 82 6.62 3.08 -9.62
CA GLY A 82 7.20 1.77 -9.27
C GLY A 82 7.22 1.44 -7.76
N ARG A 83 6.88 2.40 -6.90
CA ARG A 83 6.80 2.24 -5.43
C ARG A 83 5.52 2.85 -4.87
N SER A 84 4.39 2.53 -5.49
CA SER A 84 3.06 2.86 -4.97
C SER A 84 2.79 2.14 -3.64
N PRO A 85 1.76 2.52 -2.86
CA PRO A 85 1.58 2.01 -1.51
C PRO A 85 1.42 0.47 -1.43
N ASP A 86 0.98 -0.18 -2.51
CA ASP A 86 0.87 -1.63 -2.63
C ASP A 86 2.23 -2.34 -2.60
N HIS A 87 3.32 -1.64 -2.95
CA HIS A 87 4.68 -2.18 -2.86
C HIS A 87 5.03 -2.56 -1.43
N VAL A 88 4.84 -1.64 -0.47
CA VAL A 88 5.12 -1.90 0.95
C VAL A 88 4.03 -2.77 1.57
N ALA A 89 2.77 -2.56 1.20
CA ALA A 89 1.67 -3.41 1.66
C ALA A 89 1.89 -4.89 1.31
N GLY A 90 2.50 -5.19 0.16
CA GLY A 90 2.87 -6.55 -0.22
C GLY A 90 3.89 -7.19 0.72
N PHE A 91 4.89 -6.45 1.21
CA PHE A 91 5.81 -6.97 2.22
C PHE A 91 5.09 -7.24 3.54
N LEU A 92 4.23 -6.32 3.98
CA LEU A 92 3.47 -6.49 5.23
C LEU A 92 2.55 -7.72 5.17
N ALA A 93 1.82 -7.91 4.06
CA ALA A 93 0.98 -9.09 3.87
C ALA A 93 1.81 -10.38 3.85
N GLY A 94 3.02 -10.35 3.28
CA GLY A 94 3.93 -11.50 3.28
C GLY A 94 4.58 -11.78 4.64
N PHE A 95 4.83 -10.76 5.46
CA PHE A 95 5.36 -10.95 6.81
C PHE A 95 4.27 -11.47 7.75
N ALA A 96 3.08 -10.87 7.69
CA ALA A 96 1.93 -11.26 8.50
C ALA A 96 1.35 -12.62 8.09
N SER A 97 1.68 -13.15 6.90
CA SER A 97 1.22 -14.49 6.50
C SER A 97 1.96 -15.63 7.20
N MET A 98 3.17 -15.37 7.74
CA MET A 98 4.05 -16.36 8.36
C MET A 98 4.73 -15.80 9.63
N PRO A 99 3.96 -15.35 10.65
CA PRO A 99 4.49 -14.74 11.86
C PRO A 99 5.47 -15.66 12.63
N GLU A 100 5.29 -16.99 12.52
CA GLU A 100 6.14 -17.98 13.16
C GLU A 100 7.60 -17.97 12.67
N VAL A 101 7.87 -17.42 11.47
CA VAL A 101 9.24 -17.21 11.00
C VAL A 101 9.95 -16.19 11.88
N PHE A 102 9.26 -15.12 12.28
CA PHE A 102 9.80 -14.06 13.12
C PHE A 102 9.84 -14.47 14.59
N ALA A 103 8.88 -15.28 15.05
CA ALA A 103 8.85 -15.85 16.41
C ALA A 103 10.12 -16.65 16.77
N ARG A 104 10.87 -17.16 15.78
CA ARG A 104 12.19 -17.82 15.99
C ARG A 104 13.22 -16.91 16.65
N GLY A 105 13.06 -15.59 16.53
CA GLY A 105 13.89 -14.59 17.22
C GLY A 105 13.39 -14.21 18.62
N GLY A 106 12.29 -14.80 19.08
CA GLY A 106 11.58 -14.50 20.33
C GLY A 106 10.10 -14.23 20.08
N GLU A 107 9.22 -14.71 20.98
CA GLU A 107 7.75 -14.69 20.82
C GLU A 107 7.20 -13.29 20.50
N ARG A 108 7.75 -12.24 21.12
CA ARG A 108 7.36 -10.82 20.87
C ARG A 108 7.47 -10.34 19.42
N PHE A 109 8.16 -11.10 18.56
CA PHE A 109 8.34 -10.75 17.15
C PHE A 109 7.37 -11.49 16.23
N GLY A 110 6.59 -12.44 16.75
CA GLY A 110 5.55 -13.18 16.01
C GLY A 110 4.12 -12.78 16.38
N GLU A 111 3.95 -11.74 17.20
CA GLU A 111 2.65 -11.13 17.51
C GLU A 111 2.40 -9.89 16.64
#